data_AF-A0A978TFN1-F1
#
_entry.id   AF-A0A978TFN1-F1
#
_cell.length_a   1.000
_cell.length_b   1.000
_cell.length_c   1.000
_cell.angle_alpha   90.00
_cell.angle_beta   90.00
_cell.angle_gamma   90.00
#
_symmetry.space_group_name_H-M   'P 1'
#
loop_
_entity.id
_entity.type
_entity.pdbx_description
1 polymer ?
#
loop_
_entity_poly.entity_id
_entity_poly.type
_entity_poly.pdbx_seq_one_letter_code
_entity_poly.pdbx_strand_id
1 'polypeptide(L)'
;MDITDSTKALIQHIQPLKLKHSDLVSRAFIDFYCQCHQGMDYLLPAGMRDTIRLVDILQWFFQCIDQGRPLTLIDLMWKDVVGPTLSEYRADEAIEQELLGLFERGDLKAGLSQWDLQRRPDGGVNLPLRTLLEDIDQIEQAQRHP
;
A
#
# COMPACT_ATOMS: atom_id res chain seq x y z
N MET A 1 -12.21 -20.69 2.73
CA MET A 1 -12.20 -19.23 2.85
C MET A 1 -11.91 -18.72 1.45
N ASP A 2 -12.80 -17.91 0.88
CA ASP A 2 -12.52 -17.33 -0.43
C ASP A 2 -11.30 -16.42 -0.28
N ILE A 3 -10.36 -16.49 -1.22
CA ILE A 3 -9.09 -15.74 -1.14
C ILE A 3 -9.38 -14.23 -1.03
N THR A 4 -10.41 -13.80 -1.76
CA THR A 4 -10.95 -12.44 -1.75
C THR A 4 -11.45 -11.99 -0.37
N ASP A 5 -12.00 -12.88 0.46
CA ASP A 5 -12.50 -12.53 1.79
C ASP A 5 -11.35 -12.20 2.76
N SER A 6 -10.24 -12.94 2.67
CA SER A 6 -9.06 -12.72 3.53
C SER A 6 -8.37 -11.39 3.24
N THR A 7 -8.24 -11.02 1.96
CA THR A 7 -7.68 -9.74 1.55
C THR A 7 -8.61 -8.58 1.88
N LYS A 8 -9.93 -8.74 1.71
CA LYS A 8 -10.91 -7.74 2.16
C LYS A 8 -10.83 -7.48 3.66
N ALA A 9 -10.71 -8.53 4.48
CA ALA A 9 -10.53 -8.39 5.92
C ALA A 9 -9.23 -7.65 6.27
N LEU A 10 -8.11 -8.00 5.65
CA LEU A 10 -6.84 -7.29 5.82
C LEU A 10 -6.98 -5.80 5.51
N ILE A 11 -7.56 -5.46 4.36
CA ILE A 11 -7.72 -4.07 3.90
C ILE A 11 -8.59 -3.25 4.85
N GLN A 12 -9.67 -3.84 5.39
CA GLN A 12 -10.52 -3.17 6.38
C GLN A 12 -9.77 -2.78 7.65
N HIS A 13 -8.70 -3.50 8.01
CA HIS A 13 -7.84 -3.16 9.15
C HIS A 13 -6.69 -2.22 8.79
N ILE A 14 -6.18 -2.29 7.55
CA ILE A 14 -5.05 -1.47 7.10
C ILE A 14 -5.48 -0.04 6.74
N GLN A 15 -6.60 0.13 6.03
CA GLN A 15 -7.08 1.45 5.56
C GLN A 15 -7.25 2.50 6.69
N PRO A 16 -7.75 2.15 7.90
CA PRO A 16 -7.81 3.07 9.04
C PRO A 16 -6.46 3.61 9.51
N LEU A 17 -5.33 2.96 9.19
CA LEU A 17 -3.99 3.46 9.55
C LEU A 17 -3.71 4.86 8.98
N LYS A 18 -4.41 5.28 7.91
CA LYS A 18 -4.31 6.64 7.35
C LYS A 18 -4.72 7.74 8.34
N LEU A 19 -5.49 7.40 9.38
CA LEU A 19 -5.83 8.33 10.47
C LEU A 19 -4.64 8.58 11.42
N LYS A 20 -3.80 7.56 11.62
CA LYS A 20 -2.59 7.64 12.46
C LYS A 20 -1.40 8.19 11.68
N HIS A 21 -1.22 7.75 10.44
CA HIS A 21 -0.14 8.12 9.55
C HIS A 21 -0.64 9.09 8.48
N SER A 22 -0.74 10.36 8.85
CA SER A 22 -1.41 11.39 8.04
C SER A 22 -0.51 12.04 6.99
N ASP A 23 0.80 11.79 7.03
CA ASP A 23 1.71 12.32 6.01
C ASP A 23 1.43 11.70 4.64
N LEU A 24 1.74 12.48 3.60
CA LEU A 24 1.42 12.14 2.22
C LEU A 24 1.99 10.78 1.80
N VAL A 25 3.23 10.49 2.19
CA VAL A 25 3.95 9.28 1.76
C VAL A 25 3.36 8.05 2.42
N SER A 26 3.09 8.11 3.72
CA SER A 26 2.46 7.00 4.45
C SER A 26 1.06 6.70 3.91
N ARG A 27 0.24 7.73 3.64
CA ARG A 27 -1.09 7.54 3.06
C ARG A 27 -1.02 6.90 1.68
N ALA A 28 -0.13 7.41 0.82
CA ALA A 28 0.09 6.85 -0.51
C ALA A 28 0.58 5.40 -0.45
N PHE A 29 1.47 5.07 0.50
CA PHE A 29 1.95 3.70 0.68
C PHE A 29 0.85 2.76 1.17
N ILE A 30 -0.01 3.20 2.10
CA ILE A 30 -1.14 2.39 2.57
C ILE A 30 -2.08 2.05 1.42
N ASP A 31 -2.42 3.04 0.59
CA ASP A 31 -3.28 2.83 -0.56
C ASP A 31 -2.63 1.93 -1.62
N PHE A 32 -1.35 2.16 -1.92
CA PHE A 32 -0.57 1.30 -2.81
C PHE A 32 -0.49 -0.15 -2.32
N TYR A 33 -0.25 -0.34 -1.02
CA TYR A 33 -0.18 -1.66 -0.39
C TYR A 33 -1.51 -2.41 -0.54
N CYS A 34 -2.64 -1.76 -0.24
CA CYS A 34 -3.96 -2.38 -0.39
C CYS A 34 -4.23 -2.80 -1.84
N GLN A 35 -3.92 -1.91 -2.79
CA GLN A 35 -4.11 -2.20 -4.22
C GLN A 35 -3.22 -3.37 -4.70
N CYS A 36 -1.98 -3.45 -4.21
CA CYS A 36 -1.11 -4.61 -4.49
C CYS A 36 -1.72 -5.91 -3.97
N HIS A 37 -2.25 -5.91 -2.73
CA HIS A 37 -2.89 -7.10 -2.17
C HIS A 37 -4.13 -7.53 -2.95
N GLN A 38 -4.99 -6.58 -3.36
CA GLN A 38 -6.14 -6.87 -4.22
C GLN A 38 -5.69 -7.46 -5.55
N GLY A 39 -4.75 -6.82 -6.24
CA GLY A 39 -4.27 -7.30 -7.54
C GLY A 39 -3.55 -8.65 -7.48
N MET A 40 -2.83 -8.95 -6.39
CA MET A 40 -2.15 -10.24 -6.21
C MET A 40 -3.13 -11.42 -6.15
N ASP A 41 -4.32 -11.24 -5.57
CA ASP A 41 -5.33 -12.31 -5.50
C ASP A 41 -5.81 -12.77 -6.88
N TYR A 42 -5.79 -11.87 -7.86
CA TYR A 42 -6.22 -12.17 -9.24
C TYR A 42 -5.04 -12.62 -10.11
N LEU A 43 -3.87 -12.00 -9.94
CA LEU A 43 -2.73 -12.19 -10.83
C LEU A 43 -1.84 -13.38 -10.44
N LEU A 44 -1.76 -13.71 -9.14
CA LEU A 44 -0.78 -14.67 -8.62
C LEU A 44 -1.44 -15.93 -8.04
N PRO A 45 -0.87 -17.12 -8.29
CA PRO A 45 -1.25 -18.32 -7.54
C PRO A 45 -0.98 -18.16 -6.04
N ALA A 46 -1.81 -18.75 -5.19
CA ALA A 46 -1.74 -18.60 -3.72
C ALA A 46 -0.32 -18.84 -3.15
N GLY A 47 0.37 -19.90 -3.59
CA GLY A 47 1.72 -20.21 -3.11
C GLY A 47 2.80 -19.20 -3.52
N MET A 48 2.56 -18.40 -4.58
CA MET A 48 3.46 -17.32 -4.97
C MET A 48 3.17 -16.06 -4.17
N ARG A 49 1.90 -15.74 -3.94
CA ARG A 49 1.48 -14.60 -3.12
C ARG A 49 2.08 -14.68 -1.71
N ASP A 50 2.08 -15.85 -1.10
CA ASP A 50 2.62 -16.04 0.26
C ASP A 50 4.15 -15.83 0.34
N THR A 51 4.85 -15.73 -0.79
CA THR A 51 6.27 -15.38 -0.85
C THR A 51 6.53 -13.89 -0.91
N ILE A 52 5.53 -13.09 -1.31
CA ILE A 52 5.61 -11.63 -1.37
C ILE A 52 5.46 -11.07 0.04
N ARG A 53 6.47 -10.31 0.47
CA ARG A 53 6.53 -9.69 1.79
C ARG A 53 6.25 -8.20 1.69
N LEU A 54 5.93 -7.59 2.83
CA LEU A 54 5.78 -6.14 2.96
C LEU A 54 6.98 -5.36 2.37
N VAL A 55 8.21 -5.86 2.55
CA VAL A 55 9.42 -5.21 1.99
C VAL A 55 9.47 -5.25 0.47
N ASP A 56 8.91 -6.27 -0.18
CA ASP A 56 8.88 -6.38 -1.64
C ASP A 56 7.91 -5.33 -2.20
N ILE A 57 6.74 -5.17 -1.57
CA ILE A 57 5.75 -4.14 -1.92
C ILE A 57 6.33 -2.74 -1.68
N LEU A 58 7.07 -2.53 -0.60
CA LEU A 58 7.78 -1.27 -0.34
C LEU A 58 8.81 -0.95 -1.43
N GLN A 59 9.55 -1.94 -1.90
CA GLN A 59 10.49 -1.75 -3.01
C GLN A 59 9.76 -1.39 -4.31
N TRP A 60 8.63 -2.03 -4.62
CA TRP A 60 7.82 -1.66 -5.78
C TRP A 60 7.32 -0.23 -5.68
N PHE A 61 6.87 0.20 -4.49
CA PHE A 61 6.43 1.57 -4.26
C PHE A 61 7.52 2.59 -4.58
N PHE A 62 8.74 2.37 -4.06
CA PHE A 62 9.88 3.25 -4.36
C PHE A 62 10.21 3.29 -5.85
N GLN A 63 10.20 2.14 -6.52
CA GLN A 63 10.47 2.08 -7.96
C GLN A 63 9.39 2.80 -8.78
N CYS A 64 8.11 2.70 -8.40
CA CYS A 64 7.02 3.43 -9.05
C CYS A 64 7.21 4.95 -8.91
N ILE A 65 7.59 5.40 -7.72
CA ILE A 65 7.84 6.82 -7.46
C ILE A 65 9.05 7.29 -8.27
N ASP A 66 10.17 6.58 -8.23
CA ASP A 66 11.39 6.95 -8.97
C ASP A 66 11.11 7.09 -10.46
N GLN A 67 10.38 6.13 -11.05
CA GLN A 67 9.98 6.15 -12.45
C GLN A 67 8.87 7.16 -12.77
N GLY A 68 8.16 7.66 -11.76
CA GLY A 68 7.00 8.52 -11.91
C GLY A 68 5.79 7.83 -12.54
N ARG A 69 5.74 6.50 -12.51
CA ARG A 69 4.68 5.68 -13.12
C ARG A 69 4.69 4.27 -12.52
N PRO A 70 3.56 3.53 -12.56
CA PRO A 70 3.52 2.16 -12.09
C PRO A 70 4.48 1.27 -12.90
N LEU A 71 5.09 0.31 -12.21
CA LEU A 71 5.79 -0.80 -12.86
C LEU A 71 4.80 -1.62 -13.68
N THR A 72 5.27 -2.33 -14.69
CA THR A 72 4.41 -3.23 -15.50
C THR A 72 3.62 -4.22 -14.65
N LEU A 73 4.23 -4.78 -13.60
CA LEU A 73 3.52 -5.68 -12.70
C LEU A 73 2.36 -5.00 -11.97
N ILE A 74 2.58 -3.77 -11.47
CA ILE A 74 1.57 -2.98 -10.76
C ILE A 74 0.47 -2.54 -11.71
N ASP A 75 0.83 -2.09 -12.91
CA ASP A 75 -0.10 -1.73 -13.96
C ASP A 75 -1.00 -2.92 -14.37
N LEU A 76 -0.45 -4.14 -14.39
CA LEU A 76 -1.24 -5.36 -14.59
C LEU A 76 -2.15 -5.67 -13.40
N MET A 77 -1.68 -5.47 -12.17
CA MET A 77 -2.49 -5.65 -10.95
C MET A 77 -3.71 -4.73 -10.94
N TRP A 78 -3.61 -3.52 -11.48
CA TRP A 78 -4.71 -2.54 -11.56
C TRP A 78 -5.64 -2.79 -12.75
N LYS A 79 -5.10 -3.23 -13.91
CA LYS A 79 -5.88 -3.41 -15.14
C LYS A 79 -6.87 -4.58 -15.14
N ASP A 80 -6.67 -5.58 -14.29
CA ASP A 80 -7.42 -6.85 -14.34
C ASP A 80 -8.36 -7.08 -13.13
N VAL A 81 -8.66 -6.04 -12.33
CA VAL A 81 -9.56 -6.19 -11.16
C VAL A 81 -11.04 -6.23 -11.60
N VAL A 82 -11.46 -7.38 -12.13
CA VAL A 82 -12.89 -7.73 -12.23
C VAL A 82 -13.32 -8.33 -10.89
N GLY A 83 -13.70 -7.47 -9.93
CA GLY A 83 -14.16 -7.82 -8.57
C GLY A 83 -15.62 -7.42 -8.28
N PRO A 84 -16.29 -8.06 -7.30
CA PRO A 84 -17.74 -8.16 -7.24
C PRO A 84 -18.38 -6.96 -6.51
N THR A 85 -18.53 -5.83 -7.20
CA THR A 85 -19.65 -4.86 -7.12
C THR A 85 -19.18 -3.52 -7.70
N LEU A 86 -20.08 -2.84 -8.42
CA LEU A 86 -19.80 -1.55 -9.10
C LEU A 86 -19.25 -0.47 -8.15
N SER A 87 -19.62 -0.51 -6.86
CA SER A 87 -19.17 0.45 -5.85
C SER A 87 -17.76 0.20 -5.36
N GLU A 88 -17.37 -1.06 -5.15
CA GLU A 88 -15.99 -1.43 -4.76
C GLU A 88 -15.03 -1.04 -5.89
N TYR A 89 -15.39 -1.39 -7.13
CA TYR A 89 -14.63 -1.05 -8.32
C TYR A 89 -14.35 0.46 -8.49
N ARG A 90 -15.35 1.33 -8.26
CA ARG A 90 -15.16 2.79 -8.36
C ARG A 90 -14.24 3.37 -7.29
N ALA A 91 -14.24 2.79 -6.08
CA ALA A 91 -13.37 3.24 -5.02
C ALA A 91 -11.91 2.86 -5.32
N ASP A 92 -11.70 1.65 -5.85
CA ASP A 92 -10.39 1.18 -6.31
C ASP A 92 -9.87 2.03 -7.47
N GLU A 93 -10.69 2.29 -8.51
CA GLU A 93 -10.33 3.18 -9.62
C GLU A 93 -9.91 4.58 -9.15
N ALA A 94 -10.64 5.16 -8.17
CA ALA A 94 -10.31 6.48 -7.66
C ALA A 94 -8.94 6.49 -6.95
N ILE A 95 -8.64 5.44 -6.18
CA ILE A 95 -7.34 5.26 -5.53
C ILE A 95 -6.23 5.08 -6.56
N GLU A 96 -6.44 4.25 -7.59
CA GLU A 96 -5.47 4.04 -8.66
C GLU A 96 -5.15 5.36 -9.39
N GLN A 97 -6.17 6.14 -9.76
CA GLN A 97 -5.97 7.45 -10.39
C GLN A 97 -5.27 8.44 -9.47
N GLU A 98 -5.58 8.42 -8.16
CA GLU A 98 -4.87 9.23 -7.18
C GLU A 98 -3.39 8.84 -7.10
N LEU A 99 -3.08 7.53 -7.04
CA LEU A 99 -1.70 7.01 -7.02
C LEU A 99 -0.94 7.35 -8.30
N LEU A 100 -1.57 7.22 -9.46
CA LEU A 100 -0.99 7.64 -10.76
C LEU A 100 -0.59 9.12 -10.72
N GLY A 101 -1.50 9.99 -10.29
CA GLY A 101 -1.20 11.41 -10.14
C GLY A 101 -0.13 11.69 -9.08
N LEU A 102 -0.08 10.91 -8.00
CA LEU A 102 0.91 11.05 -6.93
C LEU A 102 2.32 10.66 -7.35
N PHE A 103 2.51 9.62 -8.16
CA PHE A 103 3.85 9.21 -8.62
C PHE A 103 4.54 10.28 -9.48
N GLU A 104 3.78 11.05 -10.25
CA GLU A 104 4.32 12.14 -11.06
C GLU A 104 4.63 13.41 -10.23
N ARG A 105 4.08 13.52 -9.02
CA ARG A 105 4.24 14.73 -8.20
C ARG A 105 5.59 14.79 -7.47
N GLY A 106 6.20 15.97 -7.53
CA GLY A 106 7.46 16.25 -6.84
C GLY A 106 7.36 16.30 -5.31
N ASP A 107 6.18 16.54 -4.74
CA ASP A 107 5.99 16.61 -3.29
C ASP A 107 5.99 15.23 -2.61
N LEU A 108 5.49 14.19 -3.28
CA LEU A 108 5.63 12.81 -2.82
C LEU A 108 7.11 12.41 -2.79
N LYS A 109 7.87 12.72 -3.86
CA LYS A 109 9.33 12.49 -3.91
C LYS A 109 10.08 13.25 -2.82
N ALA A 110 9.69 14.51 -2.57
CA ALA A 110 10.29 15.29 -1.49
C ALA A 110 9.98 14.68 -0.11
N GLY A 111 8.74 14.22 0.10
CA GLY A 111 8.32 13.56 1.33
C GLY A 111 9.11 12.29 1.63
N LEU A 112 9.43 11.48 0.61
CA LEU A 112 10.22 10.26 0.77
C LEU A 112 11.56 10.50 1.46
N SER A 113 12.24 11.60 1.13
CA SER A 113 13.55 11.94 1.71
C SER A 113 13.51 12.16 3.23
N GLN A 114 12.32 12.42 3.78
CA GLN A 114 12.08 12.67 5.20
C GLN A 114 11.24 11.57 5.84
N TRP A 115 10.89 10.51 5.09
CA TRP A 115 9.92 9.52 5.54
C TRP A 115 10.50 8.56 6.59
N ASP A 116 11.80 8.26 6.50
CA ASP A 116 12.49 7.43 7.49
C ASP A 116 12.69 8.16 8.81
N LEU A 117 13.02 9.46 8.75
CA LEU A 117 13.41 10.23 9.92
C LEU A 117 12.86 11.67 9.87
N GLN A 118 12.01 12.01 10.84
CA GLN A 118 11.52 13.37 11.05
C GLN A 118 11.94 13.88 12.43
N ARG A 119 12.61 15.03 12.47
CA ARG A 119 12.99 15.67 13.74
C ARG A 119 11.80 16.42 14.34
N ARG A 120 11.58 16.24 15.64
CA ARG A 120 10.53 16.93 16.40
C ARG A 120 11.04 18.24 17.00
N PRO A 121 10.16 19.22 17.27
CA PRO A 121 10.54 20.51 17.85
C PRO A 121 11.17 20.41 19.25
N ASP A 122 10.90 19.32 19.98
CA ASP A 122 11.44 19.01 21.31
C ASP A 122 12.84 18.36 21.27
N GLY A 123 13.43 18.19 20.09
CA GLY A 123 14.70 17.47 19.89
C GLY A 123 14.55 15.96 19.75
N GLY A 124 13.32 15.43 19.84
CA GLY A 124 13.01 14.03 19.57
C GLY A 124 13.07 13.67 18.08
N VAL A 125 12.96 12.37 17.80
CA VAL A 125 12.95 11.81 16.45
C VAL A 125 11.69 10.97 16.27
N ASN A 126 10.96 11.22 15.20
CA ASN A 126 9.89 10.35 14.71
C ASN A 126 10.46 9.47 13.59
N LEU A 127 10.06 8.20 13.56
CA LEU A 127 10.43 7.26 12.49
C LEU A 127 9.15 6.79 11.77
N PRO A 128 8.56 7.61 10.87
CA PRO A 128 7.27 7.32 10.25
C PRO A 128 7.24 5.99 9.51
N LEU A 129 8.20 5.76 8.61
CA LEU A 129 8.30 4.52 7.84
C LEU A 129 8.35 3.30 8.77
N ARG A 130 9.27 3.29 9.73
CA ARG A 130 9.40 2.18 10.69
C ARG A 130 8.10 1.92 11.43
N THR A 131 7.48 2.97 11.97
CA THR A 131 6.23 2.84 12.74
C THR A 131 5.10 2.30 11.87
N LEU A 132 5.01 2.75 10.61
CA LEU A 132 4.01 2.25 9.67
C LEU A 132 4.22 0.78 9.32
N LEU A 133 5.46 0.36 9.05
CA LEU A 133 5.76 -1.04 8.73
C LEU A 133 5.48 -1.96 9.93
N GLU A 134 5.80 -1.52 11.15
CA GLU A 134 5.47 -2.25 12.39
C GLU A 134 3.95 -2.39 12.58
N ASP A 135 3.17 -1.34 12.31
CA ASP A 135 1.71 -1.39 12.42
C ASP A 135 1.09 -2.35 11.37
N ILE A 136 1.59 -2.32 10.13
CA ILE A 136 1.12 -3.22 9.06
C ILE A 136 1.46 -4.67 9.40
N ASP A 137 2.69 -4.97 9.81
CA ASP A 137 3.13 -6.31 10.18
C ASP A 137 2.31 -6.89 11.34
N GLN A 138 2.01 -6.08 12.37
CA GLN A 138 1.14 -6.50 13.47
C GLN A 138 -0.26 -6.90 12.99
N ILE A 139 -0.83 -6.15 12.05
CA ILE A 139 -2.14 -6.47 11.46
C ILE A 139 -2.06 -7.75 10.63
N GLU A 140 -1.03 -7.90 9.79
CA GLU A 140 -0.82 -9.12 9.00
C GLU A 140 -0.72 -10.38 9.88
N GLN A 141 0.05 -10.30 10.97
CA GLN A 141 0.22 -11.41 11.91
C GLN A 141 -1.07 -11.79 12.62
N ALA A 142 -1.87 -10.79 13.04
CA ALA A 142 -3.16 -11.02 13.67
C ALA A 142 -4.15 -11.73 12.73
N GLN A 143 -4.08 -11.47 11.43
CA GLN A 143 -4.96 -12.11 10.43
C GLN A 143 -4.50 -13.52 10.03
N ARG A 144 -3.20 -13.85 10.17
CA ARG A 144 -2.66 -15.20 9.87
C ARG A 144 -2.88 -16.22 11.00
N HIS A 145 -3.16 -15.75 12.22
CA HIS A 145 -3.41 -16.58 13.39
C HIS A 145 -4.76 -16.26 14.07
N PRO A 146 -5.91 -16.58 13.42
CA PRO A 146 -7.22 -16.43 14.02
C PRO A 146 -7.51 -17.45 15.14
#